data_AF-A0A7J0F4M8-F1
#
_entry.id   AF-A0A7J0F4M8-F1
#
_cell.length_a   1.000
_cell.length_b   1.000
_cell.length_c   1.000
_cell.angle_alpha   90.00
_cell.angle_beta   90.00
_cell.angle_gamma   90.00
#
_symmetry.space_group_name_H-M   'P 1'
#
loop_
_entity.id
_entity.type
_entity.pdbx_description
1 polymer ?
#
loop_
_entity_poly.entity_id
_entity_poly.type
_entity_poly.pdbx_seq_one_letter_code
_entity_poly.pdbx_strand_id
1 'polypeptide(L)'
;MPRHGVDAVDDYMREEEEVVDGDMPDFVDEEYYYGRGEESGLDEYDMLTKVTDTSSAQARKGKDIQGIPWEGLNITREIYRLTRLEQYKNYENIPLSGEAVDKECKQMEKGGNYYEFFHNSRLVTPTILHFQLRNLVWATSKHDVYLMSNYSVMHWSSLSCNLSEVLNFSGHIAPNERHAGSLLEGFTQTQISTLAVRDNFLVVGGIQGELSCKALDKPGVSFCTRTTYEDNAITNAIEIYDSLSGGVHFIASNNDCGVREYDMERFQLLSHFRFPWPVNHTSMSPDRKLITIVGDHPDGLLVDPRNGKSVASVVGHLDYSFASAWHPDGQTFATGNQDKTCRVWDLRNLSLPIAILKGNMGAVRSVRFSSDGKFLVVAEPADFVHVYSSEANYRKRQEIDFFGEISGVSLSPDDESLYIGIWDRTYASLLQYNKRHAYGYIDSFM
;
A
#
# COMPACT_ATOMS: atom_id res chain seq x y z
N MET A 1 -48.79 10.91 -19.78
CA MET A 1 -48.09 12.04 -20.44
C MET A 1 -48.21 13.26 -19.53
N PRO A 2 -47.19 14.12 -19.41
CA PRO A 2 -45.77 13.99 -19.82
C PRO A 2 -44.90 13.56 -18.60
N ARG A 3 -43.86 12.71 -18.67
CA ARG A 3 -42.61 12.63 -19.47
C ARG A 3 -41.64 13.80 -19.24
N HIS A 4 -40.75 13.63 -18.26
CA HIS A 4 -39.37 14.11 -18.35
C HIS A 4 -38.45 12.90 -18.14
N GLY A 5 -37.85 12.44 -19.23
CA GLY A 5 -36.74 11.51 -19.21
C GLY A 5 -35.46 12.28 -18.97
N VAL A 6 -34.58 11.70 -18.18
CA VAL A 6 -33.18 12.07 -18.09
C VAL A 6 -32.44 10.77 -18.37
N ASP A 7 -32.25 10.47 -19.66
CA ASP A 7 -31.22 9.56 -20.11
C ASP A 7 -29.92 10.36 -20.05
N ALA A 8 -29.14 10.17 -18.99
CA ALA A 8 -27.72 10.46 -18.99
C ALA A 8 -27.03 9.10 -19.04
N VAL A 9 -26.63 8.72 -20.25
CA VAL A 9 -25.81 7.54 -20.51
C VAL A 9 -24.40 7.92 -20.08
N ASP A 10 -23.91 7.24 -19.05
CA ASP A 10 -22.56 7.37 -18.51
C ASP A 10 -21.54 6.82 -19.52
N ASP A 11 -20.73 7.71 -20.07
CA ASP A 11 -19.63 7.45 -20.99
C ASP A 11 -18.33 7.35 -20.17
N TYR A 12 -18.15 6.23 -19.47
CA TYR A 12 -16.87 5.87 -18.85
C TYR A 12 -16.19 4.84 -19.75
N MET A 13 -14.98 5.17 -20.23
CA MET A 13 -14.06 4.34 -21.03
C MET A 13 -13.98 4.58 -22.55
N ARG A 14 -14.31 5.77 -23.07
CA ARG A 14 -13.93 6.10 -24.45
C ARG A 14 -13.81 7.59 -24.74
N GLU A 15 -12.68 8.19 -24.35
CA GLU A 15 -12.00 9.31 -25.04
C GLU A 15 -10.86 9.84 -24.16
N GLU A 16 -9.71 9.16 -24.17
CA GLU A 16 -8.40 9.77 -23.90
C GLU A 16 -7.35 9.11 -24.81
N GLU A 17 -7.60 9.16 -26.13
CA GLU A 17 -6.53 9.22 -27.14
C GLU A 17 -6.45 10.68 -27.59
N GLU A 18 -5.67 11.49 -26.87
CA GLU A 18 -4.96 12.69 -27.34
C GLU A 18 -4.45 13.47 -26.12
N VAL A 19 -3.33 13.01 -25.54
CA VAL A 19 -2.46 13.91 -24.78
C VAL A 19 -1.32 14.30 -25.70
N VAL A 20 -1.40 15.54 -26.16
CA VAL A 20 -0.38 16.25 -26.93
C VAL A 20 0.96 16.19 -26.21
N ASP A 21 1.97 15.72 -26.94
CA ASP A 21 3.39 15.80 -26.60
C ASP A 21 3.76 17.23 -26.16
N GLY A 22 4.25 17.34 -24.92
CA GLY A 22 4.96 18.51 -24.43
C GLY A 22 6.46 18.20 -24.39
N ASP A 23 7.13 18.58 -25.47
CA ASP A 23 8.58 18.59 -25.71
C ASP A 23 9.50 18.43 -24.49
N MET A 24 10.15 17.27 -24.40
CA MET A 24 11.47 17.12 -23.75
C MET A 24 12.48 16.86 -24.87
N PRO A 25 13.65 17.53 -24.88
CA PRO A 25 14.54 17.52 -26.03
C PRO A 25 15.14 16.14 -26.30
N ASP A 26 15.04 15.73 -27.56
CA ASP A 26 15.60 14.52 -28.17
C ASP A 26 17.08 14.31 -27.82
N PHE A 27 17.39 13.21 -27.13
CA PHE A 27 18.70 12.59 -27.23
C PHE A 27 18.61 11.50 -28.29
N VAL A 28 19.28 11.77 -29.41
CA VAL A 28 19.36 10.94 -30.60
C VAL A 28 20.13 9.65 -30.26
N ASP A 29 19.46 8.50 -30.38
CA ASP A 29 20.13 7.19 -30.42
C ASP A 29 20.71 6.98 -31.83
N GLU A 30 22.03 7.13 -31.98
CA GLU A 30 22.76 6.61 -33.14
C GLU A 30 23.14 5.15 -32.90
N GLU A 31 22.51 4.24 -33.64
CA GLU A 31 22.94 2.85 -33.81
C GLU A 31 24.38 2.80 -34.36
N TYR A 32 25.31 2.24 -33.60
CA TYR A 32 26.59 1.74 -34.14
C TYR A 32 26.76 0.25 -33.89
N TYR A 33 26.68 -0.50 -34.98
CA TYR A 33 27.25 -1.84 -35.15
C TYR A 33 28.77 -1.79 -34.98
N TYR A 34 29.37 -2.69 -34.18
CA TYR A 34 30.62 -3.46 -34.42
C TYR A 34 30.77 -4.45 -33.22
N GLY A 35 31.15 -5.71 -33.38
CA GLY A 35 32.36 -6.17 -34.05
C GLY A 35 33.41 -6.51 -32.99
N ARG A 36 33.54 -7.80 -32.68
CA ARG A 36 34.46 -8.47 -31.73
C ARG A 36 35.89 -7.88 -31.69
N GLY A 37 36.40 -7.59 -30.49
CA GLY A 37 37.82 -7.29 -30.21
C GLY A 37 38.11 -7.29 -28.70
N GLU A 38 39.18 -7.96 -28.30
CA GLU A 38 39.57 -8.24 -26.90
C GLU A 38 40.33 -7.08 -26.21
N GLU A 39 40.31 -7.15 -24.86
CA GLU A 39 41.24 -6.64 -23.85
C GLU A 39 41.21 -5.18 -23.32
N SER A 40 40.90 -5.15 -22.01
CA SER A 40 41.48 -4.30 -20.95
C SER A 40 41.09 -2.81 -20.87
N GLY A 41 40.04 -2.58 -20.10
CA GLY A 41 39.68 -1.29 -19.52
C GLY A 41 38.40 -1.48 -18.72
N LEU A 42 38.48 -1.61 -17.39
CA LEU A 42 37.29 -1.54 -16.56
C LEU A 42 36.83 -0.08 -16.57
N ASP A 43 35.90 0.24 -17.47
CA ASP A 43 35.42 1.59 -17.72
C ASP A 43 34.76 2.19 -16.48
N GLU A 44 35.22 3.39 -16.10
CA GLU A 44 34.62 4.27 -15.08
C GLU A 44 33.12 4.52 -15.31
N TYR A 45 32.66 4.36 -16.56
CA TYR A 45 31.27 4.49 -16.96
C TYR A 45 30.37 3.34 -16.45
N ASP A 46 30.91 2.14 -16.33
CA ASP A 46 30.18 0.95 -15.83
C ASP A 46 30.02 0.95 -14.30
N MET A 47 30.80 1.80 -13.61
CA MET A 47 30.64 2.11 -12.17
C MET A 47 29.61 3.22 -11.92
N LEU A 48 29.34 4.09 -12.89
CA LEU A 48 28.32 5.14 -12.83
C LEU A 48 26.90 4.62 -13.11
N THR A 49 26.78 3.50 -13.83
CA THR A 49 25.50 2.87 -14.21
C THR A 49 25.08 1.71 -13.30
N LYS A 50 25.97 1.20 -12.44
CA LYS A 50 25.58 0.20 -11.43
C LYS A 50 24.68 0.83 -10.39
N VAL A 51 23.40 0.51 -10.51
CA VAL A 51 22.41 0.71 -9.46
C VAL A 51 22.91 0.02 -8.19
N THR A 52 23.38 0.81 -7.22
CA THR A 52 23.93 0.30 -5.96
C THR A 52 22.96 0.55 -4.81
N ASP A 53 22.82 -0.47 -3.97
CA ASP A 53 22.19 -0.36 -2.68
C ASP A 53 22.84 0.73 -1.81
N THR A 54 22.09 1.19 -0.81
CA THR A 54 22.59 2.10 0.21
C THR A 54 22.40 1.47 1.59
N SER A 55 23.50 1.28 2.30
CA SER A 55 23.47 0.83 3.70
C SER A 55 23.33 2.01 4.67
N SER A 56 22.83 1.75 5.87
CA SER A 56 22.80 2.72 6.97
C SER A 56 24.16 3.37 7.27
N ALA A 57 25.26 2.63 7.14
CA ALA A 57 26.61 3.16 7.36
C ALA A 57 27.01 4.19 6.29
N GLN A 58 26.59 4.00 5.03
CA GLN A 58 26.80 4.99 3.97
C GLN A 58 25.88 6.19 4.15
N ALA A 59 24.62 5.97 4.53
CA ALA A 59 23.68 7.06 4.79
C ALA A 59 24.14 7.97 5.93
N ARG A 60 24.65 7.39 7.02
CA ARG A 60 25.25 8.16 8.13
C ARG A 60 26.51 8.95 7.73
N LYS A 61 27.17 8.58 6.63
CA LYS A 61 28.30 9.33 6.04
C LYS A 61 27.85 10.42 5.06
N GLY A 62 26.55 10.60 4.86
CA GLY A 62 25.98 11.63 3.99
C GLY A 62 25.50 11.13 2.62
N LYS A 63 25.61 9.82 2.31
CA LYS A 63 25.00 9.28 1.08
C LYS A 63 23.47 9.36 1.19
N ASP A 64 22.80 9.80 0.14
CA ASP A 64 21.34 9.77 0.08
C ASP A 64 20.81 8.34 0.26
N ILE A 65 19.72 8.16 1.03
CA ILE A 65 19.15 6.84 1.35
C ILE A 65 18.69 6.06 0.11
N GLN A 66 18.28 6.76 -0.96
CA GLN A 66 17.94 6.17 -2.25
C GLN A 66 19.15 6.02 -3.17
N GLY A 67 20.28 6.60 -2.78
CA GLY A 67 21.50 6.66 -3.58
C GLY A 67 21.44 7.70 -4.69
N ILE A 68 20.56 8.70 -4.59
CA ILE A 68 20.47 9.79 -5.57
C ILE A 68 21.75 10.64 -5.48
N PRO A 69 22.52 10.80 -6.57
CA PRO A 69 23.79 11.50 -6.56
C PRO A 69 23.58 13.01 -6.69
N TRP A 70 22.95 13.65 -5.70
CA TRP A 70 22.61 15.08 -5.72
C TRP A 70 23.78 16.01 -6.06
N GLU A 71 25.01 15.67 -5.65
CA GLU A 71 26.22 16.44 -5.95
C GLU A 71 26.58 16.47 -7.45
N GLY A 72 26.13 15.48 -8.22
CA GLY A 72 26.31 15.40 -9.66
C GLY A 72 25.16 16.00 -10.46
N LEU A 73 24.09 16.46 -9.80
CA LEU A 73 22.91 17.04 -10.44
C LEU A 73 22.93 18.56 -10.37
N ASN A 74 22.31 19.22 -11.35
CA ASN A 74 22.15 20.67 -11.38
C ASN A 74 21.08 21.19 -10.39
N ILE A 75 20.57 20.35 -9.50
CA ILE A 75 19.52 20.66 -8.53
C ILE A 75 19.86 20.00 -7.20
N THR A 76 19.64 20.71 -6.09
CA THR A 76 19.82 20.13 -4.75
C THR A 76 18.58 19.36 -4.33
N ARG A 77 18.75 18.47 -3.34
CA ARG A 77 17.63 17.72 -2.75
C ARG A 77 16.52 18.64 -2.23
N GLU A 78 16.89 19.75 -1.61
CA GLU A 78 15.95 20.72 -1.01
C GLU A 78 15.14 21.44 -2.08
N ILE A 79 15.80 21.92 -3.15
CA ILE A 79 15.12 22.57 -4.26
C ILE A 79 14.18 21.57 -4.93
N TYR A 80 14.64 20.34 -5.18
CA TYR A 80 13.79 19.30 -5.77
C TYR A 80 12.58 18.97 -4.88
N ARG A 81 12.75 18.88 -3.56
CA ARG A 81 11.63 18.69 -2.60
C ARG A 81 10.62 19.85 -2.64
N LEU A 82 11.08 21.10 -2.71
CA LEU A 82 10.19 22.26 -2.82
C LEU A 82 9.39 22.20 -4.13
N THR A 83 10.08 21.99 -5.26
CA THR A 83 9.44 21.82 -6.56
C THR A 83 8.44 20.67 -6.57
N ARG A 84 8.80 19.54 -5.93
CA ARG A 84 7.94 18.37 -5.81
C ARG A 84 6.65 18.69 -5.05
N LEU A 85 6.72 19.41 -3.93
CA LEU A 85 5.53 19.83 -3.17
C LEU A 85 4.66 20.83 -3.93
N GLU A 86 5.26 21.74 -4.70
CA GLU A 86 4.53 22.74 -5.50
C GLU A 86 3.84 22.14 -6.72
N GLN A 87 4.47 21.15 -7.37
CA GLN A 87 3.98 20.58 -8.63
C GLN A 87 3.13 19.32 -8.46
N TYR A 88 3.16 18.68 -7.28
CA TYR A 88 2.40 17.45 -7.05
C TYR A 88 0.89 17.73 -7.10
N LYS A 89 0.23 17.19 -8.12
CA LYS A 89 -1.22 17.31 -8.30
C LYS A 89 -1.92 16.17 -7.56
N ASN A 90 -2.76 16.53 -6.61
CA ASN A 90 -3.63 15.57 -5.96
C ASN A 90 -4.86 15.32 -6.83
N TYR A 91 -5.20 14.05 -7.00
CA TYR A 91 -6.55 13.68 -7.38
C TYR A 91 -7.49 14.00 -6.22
N GLU A 92 -8.72 14.42 -6.49
CA GLU A 92 -9.76 14.66 -5.48
C GLU A 92 -11.08 14.19 -6.09
N ASN A 93 -11.86 13.38 -5.37
CA ASN A 93 -13.20 13.03 -5.86
C ASN A 93 -14.18 14.16 -5.54
N ILE A 94 -13.93 14.85 -4.42
CA ILE A 94 -14.69 16.01 -3.99
C ILE A 94 -13.77 17.22 -4.09
N PRO A 95 -14.02 18.16 -5.03
CA PRO A 95 -13.14 19.30 -5.24
C PRO A 95 -12.90 20.11 -3.96
N LEU A 96 -11.65 20.51 -3.73
CA LEU A 96 -11.21 21.32 -2.59
C LEU A 96 -11.31 20.62 -1.23
N SER A 97 -11.52 19.30 -1.21
CA SER A 97 -11.62 18.52 0.03
C SER A 97 -10.35 18.66 0.88
N GLY A 98 -9.16 18.57 0.26
CA GLY A 98 -7.89 18.71 0.97
C GLY A 98 -7.68 20.12 1.55
N GLU A 99 -8.05 21.17 0.82
CA GLU A 99 -7.93 22.56 1.29
C GLU A 99 -8.91 22.89 2.42
N ALA A 100 -10.09 22.27 2.42
CA ALA A 100 -11.11 22.50 3.43
C ALA A 100 -10.69 22.00 4.83
N VAL A 101 -9.93 20.89 4.92
CA VAL A 101 -9.47 20.32 6.20
C VAL A 101 -8.32 21.10 6.84
N ASP A 102 -7.66 22.00 6.11
CA ASP A 102 -6.52 22.78 6.62
C ASP A 102 -6.84 23.60 7.87
N LYS A 103 -8.12 23.98 8.04
CA LYS A 103 -8.60 24.76 9.19
C LYS A 103 -8.84 23.91 10.44
N GLU A 104 -8.96 22.59 10.30
CA GLU A 104 -9.27 21.65 11.38
C GLU A 104 -8.01 20.99 11.97
N CYS A 105 -6.92 20.97 11.21
CA CYS A 105 -5.69 20.28 11.58
C CYS A 105 -4.92 21.03 12.68
N LYS A 106 -4.62 20.33 13.78
CA LYS A 106 -3.70 20.84 14.81
C LYS A 106 -2.26 20.65 14.35
N GLN A 107 -1.42 21.63 14.64
CA GLN A 107 0.02 21.53 14.38
C GLN A 107 0.62 20.40 15.23
N MET A 108 1.38 19.51 14.59
CA MET A 108 1.96 18.33 15.23
C MET A 108 3.42 18.58 15.57
N GLU A 109 3.88 18.01 16.68
CA GLU A 109 5.28 18.09 17.07
C GLU A 109 6.11 17.16 16.17
N LYS A 110 6.89 17.76 15.27
CA LYS A 110 7.93 17.06 14.52
C LYS A 110 9.06 16.64 15.47
N GLY A 111 9.75 15.54 15.17
CA GLY A 111 10.90 15.06 15.94
C GLY A 111 10.71 13.70 16.61
N GLY A 112 9.71 12.91 16.19
CA GLY A 112 9.71 11.47 16.40
C GLY A 112 10.92 10.83 15.71
N ASN A 113 11.48 9.80 16.34
CA ASN A 113 12.60 9.03 15.82
C ASN A 113 12.47 7.61 16.37
N TYR A 114 11.54 6.86 15.78
CA TYR A 114 11.09 5.54 16.24
C TYR A 114 11.65 4.42 15.38
N TYR A 115 11.87 4.67 14.09
CA TYR A 115 12.46 3.73 13.13
C TYR A 115 13.68 4.37 12.46
N GLU A 116 14.82 3.70 12.48
CA GLU A 116 16.05 4.17 11.84
C GLU A 116 16.26 3.49 10.50
N PHE A 117 16.70 4.26 9.49
CA PHE A 117 17.05 3.72 8.19
C PHE A 117 18.11 2.62 8.34
N PHE A 118 17.84 1.45 7.76
CA PHE A 118 18.72 0.30 7.83
C PHE A 118 19.41 0.03 6.50
N HIS A 119 18.62 -0.13 5.44
CA HIS A 119 19.12 -0.50 4.12
C HIS A 119 18.13 -0.11 3.02
N ASN A 120 18.65 0.15 1.83
CA ASN A 120 17.87 0.31 0.61
C ASN A 120 18.28 -0.75 -0.41
N SER A 121 17.35 -1.64 -0.77
CA SER A 121 17.56 -2.72 -1.73
C SER A 121 17.07 -2.30 -3.11
N ARG A 122 17.98 -1.98 -4.03
CA ARG A 122 17.65 -1.55 -5.40
C ARG A 122 17.43 -2.70 -6.37
N LEU A 123 17.85 -3.91 -6.01
CA LEU A 123 17.51 -5.13 -6.74
C LEU A 123 15.99 -5.40 -6.73
N VAL A 124 15.33 -4.98 -5.66
CA VAL A 124 13.88 -5.13 -5.49
C VAL A 124 13.20 -3.93 -6.14
N THR A 125 12.39 -4.18 -7.17
CA THR A 125 11.70 -3.14 -7.93
C THR A 125 10.17 -3.29 -7.79
N PRO A 126 9.58 -2.79 -6.70
CA PRO A 126 8.13 -2.81 -6.52
C PRO A 126 7.43 -1.99 -7.61
N THR A 127 6.25 -2.43 -8.01
CA THR A 127 5.42 -1.72 -8.99
C THR A 127 4.01 -1.49 -8.48
N ILE A 128 3.40 -0.39 -8.89
CA ILE A 128 1.96 -0.18 -8.75
C ILE A 128 1.30 -0.15 -10.13
N LEU A 129 0.07 -0.62 -10.17
CA LEU A 129 -0.77 -0.56 -11.37
C LEU A 129 -1.85 0.53 -11.22
N HIS A 130 -2.44 0.64 -10.02
CA HIS A 130 -3.52 1.57 -9.75
C HIS A 130 -3.03 2.78 -8.95
N PHE A 131 -3.39 3.99 -9.37
CA PHE A 131 -2.93 5.22 -8.72
C PHE A 131 -3.49 5.45 -7.30
N GLN A 132 -4.49 4.67 -6.88
CA GLN A 132 -5.11 4.78 -5.54
C GLN A 132 -4.77 3.63 -4.58
N LEU A 133 -4.49 2.43 -5.09
CA LEU A 133 -4.34 1.22 -4.27
C LEU A 133 -2.87 1.00 -3.92
N ARG A 134 -2.58 0.72 -2.64
CA ARG A 134 -1.21 0.68 -2.09
C ARG A 134 -0.95 -0.55 -1.22
N ASN A 135 -1.69 -1.62 -1.49
CA ASN A 135 -1.60 -2.86 -0.74
C ASN A 135 -0.77 -3.92 -1.49
N LEU A 136 0.51 -3.59 -1.78
CA LEU A 136 1.40 -4.43 -2.61
C LEU A 136 2.77 -4.77 -1.97
N VAL A 137 3.00 -4.49 -0.68
CA VAL A 137 4.21 -4.87 0.09
C VAL A 137 3.84 -5.42 1.47
N TRP A 138 4.13 -6.69 1.75
CA TRP A 138 3.72 -7.44 2.95
C TRP A 138 4.90 -8.12 3.61
N ALA A 139 5.29 -7.68 4.81
CA ALA A 139 6.27 -8.34 5.65
C ALA A 139 5.62 -9.49 6.44
N THR A 140 6.23 -10.66 6.42
CA THR A 140 5.79 -11.85 7.16
C THR A 140 6.73 -12.20 8.32
N SER A 141 7.95 -11.65 8.28
CA SER A 141 8.91 -11.70 9.37
C SER A 141 9.71 -10.39 9.37
N LYS A 142 10.63 -10.22 10.34
CA LYS A 142 11.62 -9.15 10.30
C LYS A 142 12.40 -9.12 8.99
N HIS A 143 12.57 -10.26 8.33
CA HIS A 143 13.46 -10.42 7.18
C HIS A 143 12.74 -10.72 5.86
N ASP A 144 11.52 -11.23 5.91
CA ASP A 144 10.82 -11.76 4.74
C ASP A 144 9.67 -10.85 4.32
N VAL A 145 9.73 -10.41 3.06
CA VAL A 145 8.78 -9.46 2.47
C VAL A 145 8.29 -10.00 1.13
N TYR A 146 6.98 -9.93 0.92
CA TYR A 146 6.33 -10.25 -0.34
C TYR A 146 5.86 -8.96 -1.00
N LEU A 147 6.06 -8.84 -2.31
CA LEU A 147 5.69 -7.63 -3.03
C LEU A 147 5.36 -7.90 -4.50
N MET A 148 4.60 -7.00 -5.13
CA MET A 148 4.45 -7.03 -6.58
C MET A 148 5.63 -6.36 -7.28
N SER A 149 6.20 -7.05 -8.25
CA SER A 149 7.11 -6.49 -9.25
C SER A 149 6.61 -6.87 -10.65
N ASN A 150 6.13 -5.88 -11.39
CA ASN A 150 5.38 -6.05 -12.64
C ASN A 150 4.21 -7.03 -12.46
N TYR A 151 4.27 -8.18 -13.12
CA TYR A 151 3.26 -9.23 -13.06
C TYR A 151 3.57 -10.32 -12.03
N SER A 152 4.67 -10.19 -11.29
CA SER A 152 5.15 -11.25 -10.41
C SER A 152 5.01 -10.88 -8.94
N VAL A 153 4.48 -11.81 -8.14
CA VAL A 153 4.63 -11.76 -6.68
C VAL A 153 6.04 -12.26 -6.38
N MET A 154 6.86 -11.39 -5.80
CA MET A 154 8.24 -11.67 -5.42
C MET A 154 8.33 -11.85 -3.90
N HIS A 155 9.21 -12.72 -3.45
CA HIS A 155 9.66 -12.84 -2.07
C HIS A 155 11.10 -12.34 -1.96
N TRP A 156 11.29 -11.34 -1.11
CA TRP A 156 12.58 -10.80 -0.74
C TRP A 156 12.93 -11.22 0.69
N SER A 157 14.13 -11.75 0.89
CA SER A 157 14.69 -11.98 2.22
C SER A 157 15.88 -11.05 2.46
N SER A 158 15.75 -10.12 3.41
CA SER A 158 16.83 -9.21 3.80
C SER A 158 17.96 -9.92 4.55
N LEU A 159 17.73 -11.13 5.05
CA LEU A 159 18.75 -11.94 5.72
C LEU A 159 19.69 -12.61 4.70
N SER A 160 19.14 -13.23 3.65
CA SER A 160 19.92 -13.91 2.62
C SER A 160 20.24 -13.03 1.42
N CYS A 161 19.72 -11.79 1.37
CA CYS A 161 19.76 -10.88 0.23
C CYS A 161 19.31 -11.56 -1.07
N ASN A 162 18.24 -12.36 -0.98
CA ASN A 162 17.74 -13.15 -2.11
C ASN A 162 16.35 -12.66 -2.53
N LEU A 163 16.15 -12.53 -3.83
CA LEU A 163 14.88 -12.21 -4.46
C LEU A 163 14.42 -13.43 -5.26
N SER A 164 13.26 -13.97 -4.92
CA SER A 164 12.70 -15.16 -5.57
C SER A 164 11.28 -14.91 -6.06
N GLU A 165 10.92 -15.50 -7.20
CA GLU A 165 9.58 -15.39 -7.78
C GLU A 165 8.64 -16.43 -7.16
N VAL A 166 7.49 -16.00 -6.65
CA VAL A 166 6.49 -16.85 -5.98
C VAL A 166 5.37 -17.25 -6.94
N LEU A 167 4.86 -16.28 -7.71
CA LEU A 167 3.83 -16.45 -8.73
C LEU A 167 4.03 -15.42 -9.84
N ASN A 168 3.81 -15.83 -11.08
CA ASN A 168 3.95 -14.97 -12.26
C ASN A 168 2.64 -14.89 -13.04
N PHE A 169 1.95 -13.76 -12.93
CA PHE A 169 0.65 -13.51 -13.55
C PHE A 169 0.75 -13.04 -15.00
N SER A 170 1.95 -12.90 -15.57
CA SER A 170 2.11 -12.62 -17.02
C SER A 170 1.77 -13.86 -17.85
N GLY A 171 2.02 -15.05 -17.27
CA GLY A 171 1.69 -16.33 -17.86
C GLY A 171 0.30 -16.83 -17.47
N HIS A 172 0.09 -18.11 -17.74
CA HIS A 172 -1.13 -18.83 -17.31
C HIS A 172 -0.95 -19.34 -15.88
N ILE A 173 -1.91 -19.01 -15.01
CA ILE A 173 -1.99 -19.51 -13.64
C ILE A 173 -3.30 -20.26 -13.47
N ALA A 174 -3.22 -21.53 -13.09
CA ALA A 174 -4.38 -22.36 -12.78
C ALA A 174 -4.22 -23.06 -11.43
N PRO A 175 -5.34 -23.35 -10.74
CA PRO A 175 -5.29 -24.05 -9.46
C PRO A 175 -4.90 -25.52 -9.65
N ASN A 176 -4.02 -26.01 -8.79
CA ASN A 176 -3.62 -27.42 -8.72
C ASN A 176 -4.56 -28.27 -7.86
N GLU A 177 -5.37 -27.62 -7.02
CA GLU A 177 -6.32 -28.26 -6.13
C GLU A 177 -7.75 -28.08 -6.66
N ARG A 178 -8.64 -29.01 -6.33
CA ARG A 178 -10.05 -28.96 -6.75
C ARG A 178 -10.91 -28.57 -5.57
N HIS A 179 -11.27 -27.29 -5.52
CA HIS A 179 -12.20 -26.74 -4.54
C HIS A 179 -13.51 -26.31 -5.24
N ALA A 180 -14.62 -26.33 -4.50
CA ALA A 180 -15.90 -25.86 -5.02
C ALA A 180 -15.82 -24.35 -5.33
N GLY A 181 -16.35 -23.92 -6.48
CA GLY A 181 -16.27 -22.52 -6.92
C GLY A 181 -14.91 -22.11 -7.52
N SER A 182 -13.95 -23.04 -7.60
CA SER A 182 -12.67 -22.80 -8.24
C SER A 182 -12.81 -22.77 -9.76
N LEU A 183 -12.27 -21.74 -10.40
CA LEU A 183 -12.10 -21.66 -11.86
C LEU A 183 -10.89 -22.51 -12.24
N LEU A 184 -11.15 -23.71 -12.75
CA LEU A 184 -10.10 -24.68 -13.09
C LEU A 184 -9.31 -24.26 -14.34
N GLU A 185 -9.91 -23.45 -15.23
CA GLU A 185 -9.18 -22.83 -16.33
C GLU A 185 -8.15 -21.81 -15.86
N GLY A 186 -8.28 -21.27 -14.64
CA GLY A 186 -7.37 -20.25 -14.12
C GLY A 186 -7.46 -18.91 -14.85
N PHE A 187 -6.36 -18.16 -14.82
CA PHE A 187 -6.25 -16.82 -15.42
C PHE A 187 -4.98 -16.69 -16.25
N THR A 188 -4.97 -15.72 -17.17
CA THR A 188 -3.80 -15.39 -18.00
C THR A 188 -3.65 -13.88 -18.04
N GLN A 189 -2.41 -13.38 -18.00
CA GLN A 189 -2.10 -11.95 -18.11
C GLN A 189 -2.89 -11.09 -17.10
N THR A 190 -2.99 -11.57 -15.86
CA THR A 190 -3.78 -10.90 -14.82
C THR A 190 -3.01 -9.72 -14.26
N GLN A 191 -3.66 -8.56 -14.26
CA GLN A 191 -3.14 -7.36 -13.61
C GLN A 191 -3.55 -7.35 -12.14
N ILE A 192 -2.56 -7.24 -11.26
CA ILE A 192 -2.77 -7.31 -9.81
C ILE A 192 -2.96 -5.92 -9.22
N SER A 193 -4.01 -5.78 -8.40
CA SER A 193 -4.36 -4.56 -7.69
C SER A 193 -4.01 -4.59 -6.21
N THR A 194 -3.95 -5.78 -5.61
CA THR A 194 -3.73 -5.94 -4.17
C THR A 194 -3.22 -7.34 -3.84
N LEU A 195 -2.49 -7.49 -2.73
CA LEU A 195 -2.13 -8.78 -2.17
C LEU A 195 -2.18 -8.75 -0.64
N ALA A 196 -2.32 -9.93 -0.05
CA ALA A 196 -2.14 -10.14 1.37
C ALA A 196 -1.37 -11.42 1.63
N VAL A 197 -0.42 -11.35 2.55
CA VAL A 197 0.35 -12.51 3.03
C VAL A 197 0.28 -12.57 4.54
N ARG A 198 -0.06 -13.74 5.07
CA ARG A 198 -0.06 -14.01 6.51
C ARG A 198 0.24 -15.49 6.72
N ASP A 199 1.18 -15.76 7.63
CA ASP A 199 1.65 -17.11 7.93
C ASP A 199 2.06 -17.86 6.64
N ASN A 200 1.35 -18.94 6.31
CA ASN A 200 1.61 -19.76 5.13
C ASN A 200 0.72 -19.40 3.92
N PHE A 201 -0.09 -18.34 4.00
CA PHE A 201 -1.08 -18.03 2.98
C PHE A 201 -0.78 -16.73 2.24
N LEU A 202 -0.86 -16.80 0.92
CA LEU A 202 -0.84 -15.67 -0.01
C LEU A 202 -2.20 -15.61 -0.71
N VAL A 203 -2.82 -14.43 -0.70
CA VAL A 203 -4.02 -14.13 -1.48
C VAL A 203 -3.73 -12.92 -2.36
N VAL A 204 -4.06 -13.00 -3.64
CA VAL A 204 -3.81 -11.96 -4.64
C VAL A 204 -5.12 -11.60 -5.31
N GLY A 205 -5.39 -10.30 -5.44
CA GLY A 205 -6.56 -9.73 -6.10
C GLY A 205 -6.21 -9.02 -7.40
N GLY A 206 -7.00 -9.25 -8.45
CA GLY A 206 -6.88 -8.62 -9.75
C GLY A 206 -7.89 -7.49 -9.99
N ILE A 207 -7.70 -6.77 -11.10
CA ILE A 207 -8.56 -5.65 -11.50
C ILE A 207 -9.90 -6.06 -12.12
N GLN A 208 -10.08 -7.33 -12.52
CA GLN A 208 -11.33 -7.84 -13.09
C GLN A 208 -11.99 -8.85 -12.14
N GLY A 209 -11.87 -8.61 -10.83
CA GLY A 209 -12.47 -9.45 -9.80
C GLY A 209 -11.76 -10.78 -9.57
N GLU A 210 -10.57 -10.98 -10.15
CA GLU A 210 -9.80 -12.20 -9.92
C GLU A 210 -9.34 -12.29 -8.46
N LEU A 211 -9.41 -13.50 -7.92
CA LEU A 211 -8.78 -13.91 -6.67
C LEU A 211 -7.97 -15.18 -6.92
N SER A 212 -6.71 -15.17 -6.49
CA SER A 212 -5.85 -16.34 -6.49
C SER A 212 -5.25 -16.56 -5.11
N CYS A 213 -5.39 -17.77 -4.57
CA CYS A 213 -4.90 -18.15 -3.25
C CYS A 213 -3.83 -19.23 -3.35
N LYS A 214 -2.76 -19.10 -2.57
CA LYS A 214 -1.62 -20.00 -2.55
C LYS A 214 -1.22 -20.31 -1.12
N ALA A 215 -1.07 -21.59 -0.81
CA ALA A 215 -0.25 -22.04 0.31
C ALA A 215 1.23 -21.94 -0.09
N LEU A 216 2.04 -21.21 0.70
CA LEU A 216 3.43 -20.90 0.38
C LEU A 216 4.34 -22.13 0.46
N ASP A 217 4.01 -23.10 1.31
CA ASP A 217 4.70 -24.38 1.47
C ASP A 217 4.39 -25.41 0.36
N LYS A 218 3.40 -25.15 -0.50
CA LYS A 218 3.00 -26.06 -1.59
C LYS A 218 3.33 -25.47 -2.97
N PRO A 219 3.57 -26.28 -4.01
CA PRO A 219 3.77 -25.78 -5.37
C PRO A 219 2.47 -25.33 -6.05
N GLY A 220 2.56 -24.27 -6.84
CA GLY A 220 1.45 -23.72 -7.63
C GLY A 220 0.38 -23.00 -6.79
N VAL A 221 -0.79 -22.80 -7.39
CA VAL A 221 -1.93 -22.08 -6.80
C VAL A 221 -2.92 -23.08 -6.24
N SER A 222 -3.47 -22.81 -5.06
CA SER A 222 -4.44 -23.67 -4.39
C SER A 222 -5.86 -23.40 -4.88
N PHE A 223 -6.21 -22.14 -5.14
CA PHE A 223 -7.56 -21.76 -5.53
C PHE A 223 -7.56 -20.51 -6.41
N CYS A 224 -8.42 -20.50 -7.43
CA CYS A 224 -8.69 -19.34 -8.27
C CYS A 224 -10.19 -19.13 -8.36
N THR A 225 -10.67 -17.90 -8.23
CA THR A 225 -12.08 -17.57 -8.50
C THR A 225 -12.22 -16.14 -8.97
N ARG A 226 -13.37 -15.81 -9.56
CA ARG A 226 -13.72 -14.46 -9.93
C ARG A 226 -14.91 -14.01 -9.08
N THR A 227 -14.71 -12.97 -8.26
CA THR A 227 -15.69 -12.49 -7.28
C THR A 227 -16.93 -11.89 -7.94
N THR A 228 -16.75 -11.30 -9.12
CA THR A 228 -17.77 -10.60 -9.90
C THR A 228 -17.33 -10.46 -11.35
N TYR A 229 -18.30 -10.38 -12.26
CA TYR A 229 -18.09 -10.19 -13.69
C TYR A 229 -18.57 -8.81 -14.15
N GLU A 230 -18.88 -7.90 -13.22
CA GLU A 230 -19.18 -6.50 -13.52
C GLU A 230 -17.95 -5.82 -14.16
N ASP A 231 -18.16 -4.83 -15.02
CA ASP A 231 -17.05 -4.16 -15.72
C ASP A 231 -16.07 -3.47 -14.76
N ASN A 232 -16.56 -3.03 -13.60
CA ASN A 232 -15.78 -2.41 -12.54
C ASN A 232 -15.56 -3.35 -11.35
N ALA A 233 -14.87 -4.47 -11.60
CA ALA A 233 -14.73 -5.59 -10.65
C ALA A 233 -13.50 -5.55 -9.74
N ILE A 234 -12.73 -4.45 -9.71
CA ILE A 234 -11.41 -4.39 -9.07
C ILE A 234 -11.48 -4.94 -7.63
N THR A 235 -10.54 -5.84 -7.29
CA THR A 235 -10.32 -6.23 -5.90
C THR A 235 -9.43 -5.18 -5.24
N ASN A 236 -10.02 -4.31 -4.43
CA ASN A 236 -9.36 -3.13 -3.91
C ASN A 236 -8.43 -3.45 -2.72
N ALA A 237 -8.89 -4.31 -1.81
CA ALA A 237 -8.13 -4.69 -0.62
C ALA A 237 -8.44 -6.12 -0.19
N ILE A 238 -7.43 -6.76 0.41
CA ILE A 238 -7.55 -8.08 1.00
C ILE A 238 -6.95 -8.04 2.41
N GLU A 239 -7.65 -8.63 3.36
CA GLU A 239 -7.17 -8.80 4.74
C GLU A 239 -7.33 -10.27 5.14
N ILE A 240 -6.25 -10.88 5.64
CA ILE A 240 -6.24 -12.25 6.17
C ILE A 240 -6.25 -12.17 7.70
N TYR A 241 -7.14 -12.92 8.36
CA TYR A 241 -7.25 -12.95 9.81
C TYR A 241 -7.65 -14.33 10.34
N ASP A 242 -7.31 -14.56 11.61
CA ASP A 242 -7.76 -15.73 12.35
C ASP A 242 -9.19 -15.53 12.85
N SER A 243 -10.05 -16.50 12.55
CA SER A 243 -11.41 -16.58 13.07
C SER A 243 -11.41 -17.03 14.54
N LEU A 244 -12.49 -16.71 15.26
CA LEU A 244 -12.62 -17.09 16.67
C LEU A 244 -12.68 -18.61 16.90
N SER A 245 -12.99 -19.38 15.86
CA SER A 245 -12.96 -20.85 15.89
C SER A 245 -11.59 -21.45 15.55
N GLY A 246 -10.58 -20.62 15.29
CA GLY A 246 -9.21 -21.05 14.96
C GLY A 246 -8.95 -21.36 13.49
N GLY A 247 -9.90 -21.04 12.60
CA GLY A 247 -9.69 -21.13 11.15
C GLY A 247 -9.10 -19.84 10.59
N VAL A 248 -8.40 -19.91 9.45
CA VAL A 248 -7.89 -18.72 8.76
C VAL A 248 -8.91 -18.29 7.72
N HIS A 249 -9.34 -17.04 7.74
CA HIS A 249 -10.27 -16.46 6.78
C HIS A 249 -9.60 -15.29 6.07
N PHE A 250 -10.16 -14.88 4.93
CA PHE A 250 -9.84 -13.57 4.35
C PHE A 250 -11.10 -12.83 3.93
N ILE A 251 -11.03 -11.50 3.98
CA ILE A 251 -12.02 -10.60 3.43
C ILE A 251 -11.44 -9.91 2.20
N ALA A 252 -12.22 -9.89 1.12
CA ALA A 252 -11.95 -9.11 -0.08
C ALA A 252 -12.95 -7.94 -0.18
N SER A 253 -12.41 -6.74 -0.34
CA SER A 253 -13.13 -5.51 -0.70
C SER A 253 -13.11 -5.33 -2.21
N ASN A 254 -14.25 -5.09 -2.84
CA ASN A 254 -14.36 -4.96 -4.28
C ASN A 254 -15.04 -3.65 -4.70
N ASN A 255 -14.70 -3.20 -5.91
CA ASN A 255 -15.28 -2.01 -6.52
C ASN A 255 -16.75 -2.19 -6.93
N ASP A 256 -17.24 -3.42 -6.98
CA ASP A 256 -18.65 -3.78 -7.25
C ASP A 256 -19.58 -3.57 -6.03
N CYS A 257 -19.15 -2.72 -5.10
CA CYS A 257 -19.77 -2.46 -3.81
C CYS A 257 -19.84 -3.69 -2.88
N GLY A 258 -19.15 -4.78 -3.20
CA GLY A 258 -19.19 -6.03 -2.46
C GLY A 258 -18.04 -6.19 -1.46
N VAL A 259 -18.35 -6.79 -0.31
CA VAL A 259 -17.39 -7.35 0.64
C VAL A 259 -17.66 -8.84 0.77
N ARG A 260 -16.62 -9.65 0.59
CA ARG A 260 -16.73 -11.11 0.54
C ARG A 260 -15.75 -11.74 1.52
N GLU A 261 -16.25 -12.63 2.36
CA GLU A 261 -15.42 -13.42 3.28
C GLU A 261 -15.31 -14.86 2.79
N TYR A 262 -14.11 -15.41 2.84
CA TYR A 262 -13.84 -16.80 2.49
C TYR A 262 -13.10 -17.51 3.60
N ASP A 263 -13.37 -18.80 3.78
CA ASP A 263 -12.53 -19.67 4.59
C ASP A 263 -11.29 -20.12 3.79
N MET A 264 -10.12 -20.23 4.41
CA MET A 264 -8.88 -20.63 3.73
C MET A 264 -8.60 -22.14 3.78
N GLU A 265 -9.45 -22.94 4.41
CA GLU A 265 -9.30 -24.40 4.45
C GLU A 265 -9.92 -25.05 3.19
N ARG A 266 -11.09 -24.56 2.79
CA ARG A 266 -11.94 -25.07 1.71
C ARG A 266 -12.21 -24.04 0.62
N PHE A 267 -11.76 -22.80 0.80
CA PHE A 267 -11.96 -21.69 -0.13
C PHE A 267 -13.44 -21.41 -0.44
N GLN A 268 -14.35 -21.65 0.52
CA GLN A 268 -15.76 -21.36 0.34
C GLN A 268 -16.06 -19.92 0.73
N LEU A 269 -16.94 -19.30 -0.06
CA LEU A 269 -17.56 -18.02 0.27
C LEU A 269 -18.45 -18.22 1.50
N LEU A 270 -18.08 -17.60 2.61
CA LEU A 270 -18.82 -17.65 3.88
C LEU A 270 -19.90 -16.57 3.93
N SER A 271 -19.54 -15.35 3.52
CA SER A 271 -20.44 -14.20 3.57
C SER A 271 -20.19 -13.26 2.39
N HIS A 272 -21.26 -12.61 1.93
CA HIS A 272 -21.21 -11.59 0.90
C HIS A 272 -22.21 -10.48 1.26
N PHE A 273 -21.68 -9.28 1.46
CA PHE A 273 -22.45 -8.10 1.80
C PHE A 273 -22.24 -7.04 0.73
N ARG A 274 -23.32 -6.32 0.38
CA ARG A 274 -23.26 -5.20 -0.57
C ARG A 274 -23.51 -3.87 0.15
N PHE A 275 -22.79 -2.85 -0.28
CA PHE A 275 -22.86 -1.50 0.26
C PHE A 275 -23.37 -0.52 -0.82
N PRO A 276 -23.74 0.71 -0.45
CA PRO A 276 -24.26 1.69 -1.41
C PRO A 276 -23.22 2.22 -2.40
N TRP A 277 -21.94 1.93 -2.17
CA TRP A 277 -20.80 2.48 -2.90
C TRP A 277 -19.65 1.46 -3.01
N PRO A 278 -18.76 1.62 -4.01
CA PRO A 278 -17.54 0.82 -4.15
C PRO A 278 -16.70 0.76 -2.88
N VAL A 279 -16.33 -0.44 -2.42
CA VAL A 279 -15.60 -0.60 -1.16
C VAL A 279 -14.09 -0.61 -1.44
N ASN A 280 -13.39 0.39 -0.96
CA ASN A 280 -11.94 0.56 -1.18
C ASN A 280 -11.11 -0.21 -0.16
N HIS A 281 -11.57 -0.29 1.09
CA HIS A 281 -10.82 -0.99 2.14
C HIS A 281 -11.71 -1.48 3.28
N THR A 282 -11.38 -2.67 3.80
CA THR A 282 -11.95 -3.24 5.02
C THR A 282 -10.86 -3.50 6.04
N SER A 283 -11.14 -3.27 7.33
CA SER A 283 -10.28 -3.74 8.42
C SER A 283 -11.08 -4.37 9.56
N MET A 284 -10.65 -5.53 10.02
CA MET A 284 -11.32 -6.32 11.07
C MET A 284 -10.86 -5.92 12.48
N SER A 285 -11.78 -5.75 13.41
CA SER A 285 -11.44 -5.50 14.81
C SER A 285 -10.70 -6.71 15.43
N PRO A 286 -9.79 -6.50 16.39
CA PRO A 286 -9.06 -7.59 17.05
C PRO A 286 -9.99 -8.66 17.67
N ASP A 287 -11.14 -8.25 18.18
CA ASP A 287 -12.14 -9.13 18.79
C ASP A 287 -13.14 -9.74 17.78
N ARG A 288 -12.99 -9.44 16.48
CA ARG A 288 -13.79 -9.94 15.37
C ARG A 288 -15.28 -9.59 15.43
N LYS A 289 -15.65 -8.53 16.17
CA LYS A 289 -17.05 -8.11 16.31
C LYS A 289 -17.43 -6.99 15.37
N LEU A 290 -16.47 -6.26 14.83
CA LEU A 290 -16.71 -5.13 13.94
C LEU A 290 -15.74 -5.18 12.76
N ILE A 291 -16.25 -4.83 11.58
CA ILE A 291 -15.45 -4.49 10.42
C ILE A 291 -15.60 -2.99 10.18
N THR A 292 -14.49 -2.30 9.98
CA THR A 292 -14.49 -0.94 9.44
C THR A 292 -14.49 -1.03 7.93
N ILE A 293 -15.50 -0.42 7.30
CA ILE A 293 -15.67 -0.40 5.84
C ILE A 293 -15.57 1.04 5.37
N VAL A 294 -14.68 1.26 4.41
CA VAL A 294 -14.48 2.56 3.77
C VAL A 294 -14.42 2.40 2.25
N GLY A 295 -14.80 3.44 1.52
CA GLY A 295 -14.92 3.38 0.07
C GLY A 295 -15.24 4.72 -0.55
N ASP A 296 -15.99 4.70 -1.64
CA ASP A 296 -16.38 5.86 -2.44
C ASP A 296 -17.49 6.68 -1.76
N HIS A 297 -17.23 7.07 -0.52
CA HIS A 297 -18.10 7.87 0.30
C HIS A 297 -17.28 8.56 1.42
N PRO A 298 -17.65 9.79 1.84
CA PRO A 298 -16.95 10.48 2.91
C PRO A 298 -17.04 9.78 4.28
N ASP A 299 -18.21 9.20 4.57
CA ASP A 299 -18.42 8.49 5.82
C ASP A 299 -17.91 7.05 5.73
N GLY A 300 -17.24 6.60 6.79
CA GLY A 300 -16.96 5.18 7.01
C GLY A 300 -18.08 4.48 7.78
N LEU A 301 -18.15 3.16 7.68
CA LEU A 301 -19.12 2.33 8.38
C LEU A 301 -18.42 1.36 9.33
N LEU A 302 -19.04 1.14 10.50
CA LEU A 302 -18.74 0.01 11.39
C LEU A 302 -19.85 -1.01 11.23
N VAL A 303 -19.49 -2.26 10.90
CA VAL A 303 -20.43 -3.29 10.46
C VAL A 303 -20.28 -4.56 11.31
N ASP A 304 -21.40 -5.19 11.65
CA ASP A 304 -21.41 -6.52 12.28
C ASP A 304 -21.06 -7.59 11.22
N PRO A 305 -19.91 -8.29 11.33
CA PRO A 305 -19.46 -9.25 10.32
C PRO A 305 -20.41 -10.43 10.15
N ARG A 306 -21.28 -10.72 11.12
CA ARG A 306 -22.17 -11.90 11.08
C ARG A 306 -23.39 -11.69 10.19
N ASN A 307 -23.76 -10.44 9.92
CA ASN A 307 -24.98 -10.12 9.18
C ASN A 307 -24.83 -8.94 8.21
N GLY A 308 -23.67 -8.29 8.17
CA GLY A 308 -23.38 -7.19 7.25
C GLY A 308 -24.12 -5.89 7.55
N LYS A 309 -24.80 -5.78 8.69
CA LYS A 309 -25.55 -4.57 9.05
C LYS A 309 -24.64 -3.53 9.67
N SER A 310 -24.83 -2.28 9.25
CA SER A 310 -24.20 -1.13 9.90
C SER A 310 -24.65 -1.01 11.36
N VAL A 311 -23.67 -0.91 12.24
CA VAL A 311 -23.82 -0.67 13.68
C VAL A 311 -23.66 0.82 14.00
N ALA A 312 -22.74 1.49 13.31
CA ALA A 312 -22.48 2.92 13.42
C ALA A 312 -21.79 3.46 12.16
N SER A 313 -21.76 4.77 12.00
CA SER A 313 -20.95 5.46 10.99
C SER A 313 -19.92 6.38 11.66
N VAL A 314 -18.82 6.62 10.96
CA VAL A 314 -17.84 7.66 11.32
C VAL A 314 -17.90 8.77 10.27
N VAL A 315 -18.29 9.96 10.73
CA VAL A 315 -18.58 11.13 9.90
C VAL A 315 -17.51 12.18 10.14
N GLY A 316 -17.00 12.77 9.06
CA GLY A 316 -16.21 13.99 9.13
C GLY A 316 -15.10 14.11 8.10
N HIS A 317 -14.66 13.02 7.47
CA HIS A 317 -13.83 13.13 6.27
C HIS A 317 -14.57 13.89 5.17
N LEU A 318 -13.82 14.55 4.28
CA LEU A 318 -14.39 15.42 3.24
C LEU A 318 -14.28 14.85 1.82
N ASP A 319 -13.76 13.63 1.68
CA ASP A 319 -13.59 12.92 0.41
C ASP A 319 -13.57 11.39 0.69
N TYR A 320 -13.25 10.56 -0.29
CA TYR A 320 -13.33 9.09 -0.20
C TYR A 320 -12.15 8.50 0.56
N SER A 321 -12.42 7.42 1.30
CA SER A 321 -11.42 6.73 2.11
C SER A 321 -10.88 5.49 1.42
N PHE A 322 -9.58 5.25 1.56
CA PHE A 322 -8.83 4.18 0.88
C PHE A 322 -8.06 3.25 1.82
N ALA A 323 -8.02 3.57 3.11
CA ALA A 323 -7.31 2.78 4.10
C ALA A 323 -8.04 2.81 5.43
N SER A 324 -7.98 1.70 6.15
CA SER A 324 -8.41 1.61 7.54
C SER A 324 -7.57 0.59 8.30
N ALA A 325 -7.37 0.81 9.60
CA ALA A 325 -6.67 -0.14 10.46
C ALA A 325 -7.15 -0.03 11.91
N TRP A 326 -7.19 -1.17 12.60
CA TRP A 326 -7.51 -1.24 14.02
C TRP A 326 -6.26 -1.22 14.88
N HIS A 327 -6.34 -0.47 15.97
CA HIS A 327 -5.37 -0.57 17.04
C HIS A 327 -5.60 -1.89 17.81
N PRO A 328 -4.54 -2.55 18.31
CA PRO A 328 -4.66 -3.85 19.00
C PRO A 328 -5.48 -3.81 20.30
N ASP A 329 -5.76 -2.64 20.88
CA ASP A 329 -6.66 -2.49 22.03
C ASP A 329 -8.15 -2.76 21.71
N GLY A 330 -8.50 -2.85 20.42
CA GLY A 330 -9.86 -3.07 19.94
C GLY A 330 -10.85 -1.93 20.23
N GLN A 331 -10.38 -0.78 20.71
CA GLN A 331 -11.19 0.41 21.01
C GLN A 331 -10.88 1.56 20.05
N THR A 332 -9.66 1.60 19.53
CA THR A 332 -9.21 2.65 18.60
C THR A 332 -9.02 2.08 17.19
N PHE A 333 -9.34 2.90 16.19
CA PHE A 333 -9.07 2.59 14.79
C PHE A 333 -8.79 3.88 14.03
N ALA A 334 -8.24 3.75 12.83
CA ALA A 334 -7.89 4.87 11.98
C ALA A 334 -8.40 4.67 10.55
N THR A 335 -8.67 5.79 9.87
CA THR A 335 -9.11 5.85 8.48
C THR A 335 -8.23 6.83 7.71
N GLY A 336 -7.75 6.42 6.52
CA GLY A 336 -6.99 7.25 5.59
C GLY A 336 -7.85 7.69 4.41
N ASN A 337 -7.68 8.94 3.98
CA ASN A 337 -8.62 9.60 3.08
C ASN A 337 -7.97 10.46 2.00
N GLN A 338 -8.72 10.66 0.92
CA GLN A 338 -8.37 11.52 -0.20
C GLN A 338 -8.27 13.00 0.18
N ASP A 339 -8.93 13.44 1.27
CA ASP A 339 -8.87 14.77 1.89
C ASP A 339 -7.52 15.10 2.56
N LYS A 340 -6.49 14.27 2.30
CA LYS A 340 -5.11 14.40 2.82
C LYS A 340 -4.98 14.19 4.32
N THR A 341 -5.99 13.59 4.97
CA THR A 341 -5.93 13.27 6.40
C THR A 341 -6.06 11.78 6.70
N CYS A 342 -5.43 11.40 7.80
CA CYS A 342 -5.75 10.20 8.55
C CYS A 342 -6.51 10.62 9.82
N ARG A 343 -7.71 10.08 10.05
CA ARG A 343 -8.48 10.33 11.27
C ARG A 343 -8.40 9.12 12.18
N VAL A 344 -8.18 9.36 13.47
CA VAL A 344 -8.16 8.34 14.51
C VAL A 344 -9.43 8.46 15.34
N TRP A 345 -10.10 7.34 15.56
CA TRP A 345 -11.43 7.24 16.18
C TRP A 345 -11.38 6.41 17.46
N ASP A 346 -12.22 6.76 18.43
CA ASP A 346 -12.45 5.98 19.64
C ASP A 346 -13.89 5.44 19.61
N LEU A 347 -14.05 4.12 19.65
CA LEU A 347 -15.36 3.46 19.65
C LEU A 347 -16.30 3.95 20.75
N ARG A 348 -15.75 4.45 21.86
CA ARG A 348 -16.53 4.96 22.99
C ARG A 348 -17.16 6.32 22.69
N ASN A 349 -16.63 7.04 21.70
CA ASN A 349 -17.17 8.31 21.23
C ASN A 349 -16.87 8.55 19.74
N LEU A 350 -17.79 8.15 18.87
CA LEU A 350 -17.67 8.30 17.41
C LEU A 350 -18.13 9.67 16.88
N SER A 351 -18.57 10.58 17.74
CA SER A 351 -19.06 11.89 17.30
C SER A 351 -17.96 12.82 16.78
N LEU A 352 -16.70 12.56 17.15
CA LEU A 352 -15.53 13.27 16.64
C LEU A 352 -14.28 12.39 16.69
N PRO A 353 -13.31 12.58 15.77
CA PRO A 353 -12.04 11.88 15.85
C PRO A 353 -11.20 12.38 17.03
N ILE A 354 -10.45 11.48 17.67
CA ILE A 354 -9.52 11.83 18.75
C ILE A 354 -8.23 12.49 18.22
N ALA A 355 -7.90 12.24 16.95
CA ALA A 355 -6.81 12.91 16.24
C ALA A 355 -7.12 13.05 14.74
N ILE A 356 -6.72 14.18 14.16
CA ILE A 356 -6.74 14.44 12.71
C ILE A 356 -5.30 14.67 12.29
N LEU A 357 -4.75 13.75 11.50
CA LEU A 357 -3.35 13.67 11.14
C LEU A 357 -3.19 14.09 9.68
N LYS A 358 -2.70 15.30 9.44
CA LYS A 358 -2.51 15.84 8.10
C LYS A 358 -1.25 15.27 7.43
N GLY A 359 -1.39 14.84 6.17
CA GLY A 359 -0.28 14.57 5.27
C GLY A 359 0.48 15.85 4.89
N ASN A 360 1.67 15.68 4.33
CA ASN A 360 2.49 16.79 3.86
C ASN A 360 2.12 17.19 2.42
N MET A 361 1.77 16.24 1.57
CA MET A 361 1.65 16.42 0.13
C MET A 361 0.30 15.96 -0.40
N GLY A 362 -0.22 14.82 0.04
CA GLY A 362 -1.42 14.25 -0.56
C GLY A 362 -2.24 13.28 0.29
N ALA A 363 -3.11 12.55 -0.40
CA ALA A 363 -4.05 11.60 0.16
C ALA A 363 -3.38 10.52 1.03
N VAL A 364 -4.06 10.04 2.06
CA VAL A 364 -3.57 8.90 2.84
C VAL A 364 -4.02 7.60 2.18
N ARG A 365 -3.07 6.77 1.76
CA ARG A 365 -3.32 5.54 0.99
C ARG A 365 -3.06 4.24 1.75
N SER A 366 -2.33 4.30 2.86
CA SER A 366 -2.13 3.15 3.73
C SER A 366 -1.99 3.59 5.17
N VAL A 367 -2.59 2.81 6.06
CA VAL A 367 -2.60 3.04 7.51
C VAL A 367 -2.37 1.70 8.19
N ARG A 368 -1.44 1.63 9.14
CA ARG A 368 -1.10 0.41 9.90
C ARG A 368 -0.78 0.75 11.34
N PHE A 369 -1.39 0.02 12.28
CA PHE A 369 -0.91 0.02 13.66
C PHE A 369 0.21 -0.99 13.82
N SER A 370 1.19 -0.67 14.66
CA SER A 370 2.12 -1.67 15.18
C SER A 370 1.40 -2.71 16.02
N SER A 371 1.90 -3.95 16.02
CA SER A 371 1.32 -5.05 16.77
C SER A 371 1.31 -4.77 18.29
N ASP A 372 2.29 -4.02 18.78
CA ASP A 372 2.36 -3.54 20.16
C ASP A 372 1.47 -2.30 20.45
N GLY A 373 0.82 -1.74 19.43
CA GLY A 373 -0.07 -0.58 19.51
C GLY A 373 0.63 0.77 19.70
N LYS A 374 1.95 0.80 19.89
CA LYS A 374 2.68 2.04 20.22
C LYS A 374 2.73 3.03 19.07
N PHE A 375 2.62 2.54 17.84
CA PHE A 375 2.80 3.36 16.64
C PHE A 375 1.67 3.19 15.64
N LEU A 376 1.34 4.30 14.99
CA LEU A 376 0.50 4.35 13.79
C LEU A 376 1.36 4.81 12.61
N VAL A 377 1.52 3.97 11.61
CA VAL A 377 2.18 4.26 10.34
C VAL A 377 1.13 4.74 9.34
N VAL A 378 1.39 5.88 8.71
CA VAL A 378 0.51 6.53 7.73
C VAL A 378 1.34 6.84 6.48
N ALA A 379 0.95 6.29 5.34
CA ALA A 379 1.64 6.52 4.06
C ALA A 379 0.78 7.37 3.11
N GLU A 380 1.43 8.36 2.52
CA GLU A 380 0.90 9.17 1.42
C GLU A 380 0.96 8.39 0.09
N PRO A 381 0.56 8.93 -1.07
CA PRO A 381 0.66 8.19 -2.33
C PRO A 381 2.12 8.09 -2.78
N ALA A 382 2.94 9.07 -2.40
CA ALA A 382 4.34 9.23 -2.74
C ALA A 382 5.10 9.92 -1.61
N ASP A 383 6.43 9.72 -1.62
CA ASP A 383 7.46 10.49 -0.92
C ASP A 383 7.47 10.48 0.63
N PHE A 384 6.32 10.38 1.29
CA PHE A 384 6.21 10.54 2.74
C PHE A 384 5.54 9.34 3.41
N VAL A 385 6.21 8.86 4.45
CA VAL A 385 5.63 7.97 5.45
C VAL A 385 5.78 8.61 6.83
N HIS A 386 4.70 8.64 7.60
CA HIS A 386 4.66 9.21 8.94
C HIS A 386 4.47 8.11 9.97
N VAL A 387 5.22 8.18 11.07
CA VAL A 387 5.04 7.29 12.22
C VAL A 387 4.65 8.12 13.44
N TYR A 388 3.45 7.90 13.95
CA TYR A 388 2.88 8.61 15.09
C TYR A 388 2.93 7.75 16.35
N SER A 389 3.27 8.35 17.49
CA SER A 389 3.20 7.66 18.79
C SER A 389 1.77 7.69 19.34
N SER A 390 1.17 6.51 19.54
CA SER A 390 -0.14 6.36 20.19
C SER A 390 -0.10 6.83 21.65
N GLU A 391 0.98 6.51 22.38
CA GLU A 391 1.18 6.94 23.78
C GLU A 391 1.24 8.47 23.93
N ALA A 392 1.77 9.17 22.92
CA ALA A 392 1.76 10.63 22.87
C ALA A 392 0.44 11.21 22.33
N ASN A 393 -0.65 10.43 22.35
CA ASN A 393 -1.95 10.79 21.75
C ASN A 393 -1.80 11.28 20.30
N TYR A 394 -0.93 10.59 19.54
CA TYR A 394 -0.56 10.89 18.16
C TYR A 394 0.13 12.24 17.96
N ARG A 395 0.44 13.03 19.00
CA ARG A 395 0.99 14.40 18.85
C ARG A 395 2.42 14.45 18.35
N LYS A 396 3.20 13.38 18.56
CA LYS A 396 4.62 13.30 18.18
C LYS A 396 4.81 12.42 16.95
N ARG A 397 5.33 13.02 15.87
CA ARG A 397 5.47 12.41 14.55
C ARG A 397 6.93 12.26 14.13
N GLN A 398 7.30 11.06 13.68
CA GLN A 398 8.46 10.86 12.80
C GLN A 398 8.00 11.01 11.35
N GLU A 399 8.78 11.74 10.57
CA GLU A 399 8.60 11.87 9.12
C GLU A 399 9.73 11.13 8.41
N ILE A 400 9.38 10.23 7.50
CA ILE A 400 10.29 9.53 6.60
C ILE A 400 10.09 10.16 5.22
N ASP A 401 11.15 10.78 4.71
CA ASP A 401 11.15 11.62 3.52
C ASP A 401 12.06 11.01 2.42
N PHE A 402 11.47 10.66 1.28
CA PHE A 402 12.11 10.08 0.10
C PHE A 402 11.36 10.51 -1.18
N PHE A 403 11.77 10.08 -2.36
CA PHE A 403 11.14 10.43 -3.64
C PHE A 403 10.63 9.20 -4.37
N GLY A 404 9.40 9.26 -4.88
CA GLY A 404 8.77 8.22 -5.69
C GLY A 404 7.41 7.78 -5.14
N GLU A 405 6.62 7.13 -5.99
CA GLU A 405 5.34 6.57 -5.58
C GLU A 405 5.56 5.45 -4.58
N ILE A 406 4.71 5.38 -3.57
CA ILE A 406 4.71 4.28 -2.62
C ILE A 406 3.91 3.15 -3.27
N SER A 407 4.38 1.91 -3.17
CA SER A 407 3.62 0.71 -3.60
C SER A 407 2.95 -0.01 -2.45
N GLY A 408 3.55 0.11 -1.28
CA GLY A 408 2.97 -0.33 -0.02
C GLY A 408 3.93 -0.09 1.12
N VAL A 409 3.37 -0.14 2.32
CA VAL A 409 4.11 -0.10 3.59
C VAL A 409 3.69 -1.27 4.45
N SER A 410 4.65 -1.89 5.13
CA SER A 410 4.38 -3.00 6.03
C SER A 410 5.35 -3.04 7.19
N LEU A 411 4.78 -3.19 8.39
CA LEU A 411 5.52 -3.57 9.58
C LEU A 411 5.67 -5.09 9.60
N SER A 412 6.84 -5.57 9.99
CA SER A 412 7.01 -6.98 10.35
C SER A 412 6.10 -7.31 11.55
N PRO A 413 5.62 -8.56 11.70
CA PRO A 413 4.71 -8.92 12.79
C PRO A 413 5.27 -8.70 14.20
N ASP A 414 6.59 -8.59 14.36
CA ASP A 414 7.29 -8.27 15.61
C ASP A 414 7.58 -6.76 15.79
N ASP A 415 7.11 -5.93 14.85
CA ASP A 415 7.36 -4.48 14.74
C ASP A 415 8.83 -4.08 14.60
N GLU A 416 9.76 -5.03 14.42
CA GLU A 416 11.20 -4.73 14.38
C GLU A 416 11.67 -4.09 13.08
N SER A 417 10.92 -4.31 11.98
CA SER A 417 11.23 -3.73 10.68
C SER A 417 10.00 -3.08 10.05
N LEU A 418 10.20 -1.92 9.45
CA LEU A 418 9.27 -1.22 8.59
C LEU A 418 9.82 -1.26 7.16
N TYR A 419 9.04 -1.80 6.24
CA TYR A 419 9.34 -1.86 4.82
C TYR A 419 8.47 -0.87 4.04
N ILE A 420 9.10 -0.16 3.10
CA ILE A 420 8.45 0.81 2.21
C ILE A 420 8.89 0.48 0.79
N GLY A 421 7.96 0.04 -0.06
CA GLY A 421 8.25 -0.20 -1.47
C GLY A 421 8.06 1.06 -2.27
N ILE A 422 9.08 1.46 -3.02
CA ILE A 422 9.08 2.64 -3.87
C ILE A 422 8.97 2.20 -5.32
N TRP A 423 7.98 2.72 -6.03
CA TRP A 423 7.88 2.67 -7.47
C TRP A 423 8.38 4.00 -8.05
N ASP A 424 9.46 3.91 -8.82
CA ASP A 424 10.02 5.02 -9.58
C ASP A 424 10.75 4.45 -10.80
N ARG A 425 10.79 5.20 -11.90
CA ARG A 425 11.43 4.75 -13.14
C ARG A 425 12.91 4.43 -12.95
N THR A 426 13.58 5.19 -12.10
CA THR A 426 15.02 5.11 -11.90
C THR A 426 15.35 4.55 -10.52
N TYR A 427 14.66 5.02 -9.48
CA TYR A 427 14.96 4.76 -8.07
C TYR A 427 13.96 3.80 -7.39
N ALA A 428 13.25 2.98 -8.18
CA ALA A 428 12.46 1.87 -7.63
C ALA A 428 13.32 1.01 -6.70
N SER A 429 12.77 0.72 -5.54
CA SER A 429 13.53 0.11 -4.45
C SER A 429 12.66 -0.34 -3.29
N LEU A 430 13.23 -1.15 -2.40
CA LEU A 430 12.64 -1.48 -1.11
C LEU A 430 13.48 -0.88 0.02
N LEU A 431 12.93 0.13 0.71
CA LEU A 431 13.52 0.67 1.91
C LEU A 431 13.18 -0.20 3.12
N GLN A 432 14.18 -0.47 3.95
CA GLN A 432 14.03 -1.09 5.26
C GLN A 432 14.46 -0.11 6.34
N TYR A 433 13.60 0.05 7.34
CA TYR A 433 13.90 0.73 8.59
C TYR A 433 13.77 -0.24 9.75
N ASN A 434 14.60 -0.09 10.77
CA ASN A 434 14.53 -0.92 11.98
C ASN A 434 14.06 -0.10 13.18
N LYS A 435 13.25 -0.72 14.04
CA LYS A 435 12.77 -0.09 15.26
C LYS A 435 13.94 0.31 16.16
N ARG A 436 13.90 1.55 16.65
CA ARG A 436 14.85 2.04 17.63
C ARG A 436 14.44 1.56 19.02
N HIS A 437 15.36 0.90 19.67
CA HIS A 437 15.22 0.51 21.08
C HIS A 437 15.92 1.56 21.93
N ALA A 438 15.16 2.26 22.79
CA ALA A 438 15.75 3.13 23.81
C ALA A 438 16.14 2.26 25.01
N TYR A 439 17.43 1.93 25.13
CA TYR A 439 17.93 1.20 26.29
C TYR A 439 18.24 2.21 27.38
N GLY A 440 17.22 2.58 28.18
CA GLY A 440 17.32 3.64 29.21
C GLY A 440 18.46 3.47 30.23
N TYR A 441 19.01 2.26 30.39
CA TYR A 441 20.19 2.02 31.23
C TYR A 441 21.53 2.34 30.55
N ILE A 442 21.64 2.23 29.22
CA ILE A 442 22.90 2.49 28.49
C ILE A 442 22.96 3.95 28.03
N ASP A 443 21.82 4.53 27.64
CA ASP A 443 21.73 5.93 27.19
C ASP A 443 21.82 6.96 28.33
N SER A 444 21.88 6.51 29.59
CA SER A 444 22.12 7.37 30.76
C SER A 444 23.59 7.47 31.18
N PHE A 445 24.48 6.71 30.53
CA PHE A 445 25.93 6.72 30.78
C PHE A 445 26.78 7.32 29.65
N MET A 446 26.15 7.71 28.53
CA MET A 446 26.75 8.52 27.46
C MET A 446 26.12 9.91 27.48
#